data_AF-A0A1G5Z407-F1
#
_entry.id   AF-A0A1G5Z407-F1
#
_cell.length_a   1.000
_cell.length_b   1.000
_cell.length_c   1.000
_cell.angle_alpha   90.00
_cell.angle_beta   90.00
_cell.angle_gamma   90.00
#
_symmetry.space_group_name_H-M   'P 1'
#
loop_
_entity.id
_entity.type
_entity.pdbx_description
1 polymer ?
#
loop_
_entity_poly.entity_id
_entity_poly.type
_entity_poly.pdbx_seq_one_letter_code
_entity_poly.pdbx_strand_id
1 'polypeptide(L)'
;MIGTIKSFFGVFTLFFSARFGLEAPALHFGFLYITFALYSKVSGGDNKSPLSLFKRMTELRKAIGELVEKHLPDETHFVVEVKLEENAGKTKILILIDADQGVTIQACAKLSRAVSGELEENEMIGEAYVIEVSSPGLDFPLSSARQYQKNIGRELKLTLNSGIDVLGQLLEIDATGVKLLVKKKEKGKKATEEELHLPFAEIKKSIVQVSFK
;
A
#
# COMPACT_ATOMS: atom_id res chain seq x y z
N MET A 1 27.38 -0.27 24.84
CA MET A 1 26.76 1.07 24.74
C MET A 1 25.27 1.02 24.35
N ILE A 2 24.48 0.09 24.91
CA ILE A 2 23.01 0.03 24.71
C ILE A 2 22.27 0.25 26.04
N GLY A 3 22.92 -0.02 27.19
CA GLY A 3 22.36 0.18 28.53
C GLY A 3 22.18 1.64 28.95
N THR A 4 23.03 2.56 28.46
CA THR A 4 22.97 3.98 28.87
C THR A 4 21.82 4.76 28.21
N ILE A 5 21.38 4.33 27.02
CA ILE A 5 20.30 4.99 26.26
C ILE A 5 18.92 4.71 26.88
N LYS A 6 18.70 3.49 27.42
CA LYS A 6 17.45 3.15 28.14
C LYS A 6 17.29 3.95 29.43
N SER A 7 18.40 4.26 30.11
CA SER A 7 18.39 5.08 31.33
C SER A 7 18.01 6.54 31.05
N PHE A 8 18.47 7.10 29.93
CA PHE A 8 18.16 8.48 29.56
C PHE A 8 16.70 8.67 29.12
N PHE A 9 16.13 7.69 28.40
CA PHE A 9 14.71 7.69 28.01
C PHE A 9 13.78 7.61 29.23
N GLY A 10 14.11 6.79 30.24
CA GLY A 10 13.31 6.65 31.45
C GLY A 10 13.27 7.93 32.30
N VAL A 11 14.41 8.61 32.46
CA VAL A 11 14.51 9.83 33.29
C VAL A 11 13.84 11.03 32.62
N PHE A 12 13.93 11.18 31.29
CA PHE A 12 13.33 12.31 30.57
C PHE A 12 11.80 12.23 30.51
N THR A 13 11.26 11.01 30.34
CA THR A 13 9.79 10.79 30.31
C THR A 13 9.15 11.10 31.67
N LEU A 14 9.85 10.80 32.78
CA LEU A 14 9.38 11.10 34.13
C LEU A 14 9.43 12.60 34.47
N PHE A 15 10.50 13.30 34.06
CA PHE A 15 10.69 14.71 34.39
C PHE A 15 9.71 15.64 33.65
N PHE A 16 9.33 15.29 32.42
CA PHE A 16 8.45 16.13 31.59
C PHE A 16 6.97 15.93 31.95
N SER A 17 6.56 14.70 32.30
CA SER A 17 5.20 14.39 32.76
C SER A 17 4.85 15.14 34.06
N ALA A 18 5.82 15.23 34.99
CA ALA A 18 5.63 15.92 36.27
C ALA A 18 5.54 17.45 36.17
N ARG A 19 6.01 18.07 35.07
CA ARG A 19 6.08 19.54 34.93
C ARG A 19 4.90 20.13 34.14
N PHE A 20 4.26 19.34 33.25
CA PHE A 20 3.28 19.87 32.30
C PHE A 20 1.93 19.12 32.25
N GLY A 21 1.76 18.00 32.97
CA GLY A 21 0.44 17.38 33.16
C GLY A 21 -0.31 17.01 31.87
N LEU A 22 0.41 16.63 30.81
CA LEU A 22 -0.15 16.28 29.49
C LEU A 22 -0.06 14.78 29.22
N GLU A 23 -1.15 14.17 28.74
CA GLU A 23 -1.24 12.75 28.43
C GLU A 23 -0.36 12.34 27.22
N ALA A 24 0.11 11.10 27.26
CA ALA A 24 1.27 10.57 26.53
C ALA A 24 1.20 10.36 25.00
N PRO A 25 0.06 10.38 24.26
CA PRO A 25 0.10 9.97 22.85
C PRO A 25 0.57 11.06 21.87
N ALA A 26 0.47 12.35 22.22
CA ALA A 26 0.88 13.45 21.33
C ALA A 26 2.39 13.74 21.36
N LEU A 27 3.07 13.41 22.47
CA LEU A 27 4.52 13.59 22.60
C LEU A 27 5.32 12.55 21.82
N HIS A 28 4.74 11.38 21.53
CA HIS A 28 5.47 10.30 20.84
C HIS A 28 5.79 10.66 19.37
N PHE A 29 4.88 11.35 18.67
CA PHE A 29 5.10 11.79 17.29
C PHE A 29 6.08 12.96 17.20
N GLY A 30 5.95 13.96 18.07
CA GLY A 30 6.89 15.09 18.13
C GLY A 30 8.29 14.67 18.54
N PHE A 31 8.41 13.74 19.49
CA PHE A 31 9.70 13.24 19.98
C PHE A 31 10.40 12.34 18.96
N LEU A 32 9.67 11.47 18.25
CA LEU A 32 10.24 10.67 17.16
C LEU A 32 10.78 11.56 16.03
N TYR A 33 10.06 12.64 15.71
CA TYR A 33 10.47 13.59 14.68
C TYR A 33 11.75 14.37 15.07
N ILE A 34 11.82 14.84 16.32
CA ILE A 34 13.02 15.53 16.84
C ILE A 34 14.21 14.57 16.91
N THR A 35 14.00 13.32 17.31
CA THR A 35 15.06 12.29 17.37
C THR A 35 15.55 11.93 15.97
N PHE A 36 14.67 11.79 14.99
CA PHE A 36 15.02 11.52 13.59
C PHE A 36 15.75 12.71 12.93
N ALA A 37 15.33 13.94 13.24
CA ALA A 37 15.98 15.17 12.76
C ALA A 37 17.37 15.36 13.37
N LEU A 38 17.56 15.03 14.66
CA LEU A 38 18.88 15.04 15.31
C LEU A 38 19.78 13.93 14.78
N TYR A 39 19.22 12.76 14.48
CA TYR A 39 19.96 11.64 13.90
C TYR A 39 20.47 11.97 12.48
N SER A 40 19.62 12.52 11.62
CA SER A 40 20.03 12.93 10.27
C SER A 40 21.08 14.05 10.27
N LYS A 41 21.06 14.94 11.27
CA LYS A 41 22.11 15.97 11.46
C LYS A 41 23.48 15.41 11.87
N VAL A 42 23.51 14.28 12.58
CA VAL A 42 24.75 13.61 13.05
C VAL A 42 25.32 12.66 12.00
N SER A 43 24.48 12.10 11.11
CA SER A 43 24.89 11.13 10.09
C SER A 43 25.37 11.70 8.76
N GLY A 44 25.63 13.01 8.66
CA GLY A 44 26.24 13.61 7.46
C GLY A 44 25.40 13.53 6.18
N GLY A 45 24.06 13.51 6.31
CA GLY A 45 23.14 13.48 5.16
C GLY A 45 22.47 14.84 4.94
N ASP A 46 22.43 15.28 3.68
CA ASP A 46 21.70 16.42 3.11
C ASP A 46 20.76 17.20 4.07
N ASN A 47 20.99 18.52 4.20
CA ASN A 47 20.22 19.47 5.00
C ASN A 47 18.80 19.78 4.44
N LYS A 48 18.10 18.77 3.93
CA LYS A 48 16.72 18.88 3.43
C LYS A 48 15.75 18.69 4.58
N SER A 49 14.81 19.62 4.76
CA SER A 49 13.77 19.45 5.77
C SER A 49 12.92 18.21 5.45
N PRO A 50 12.39 17.47 6.45
CA PRO A 50 11.62 16.26 6.15
C PRO A 50 10.36 16.54 5.31
N LEU A 51 9.81 17.76 5.41
CA LEU A 51 8.71 18.22 4.56
C LEU A 51 9.12 18.39 3.09
N SER A 52 10.34 18.85 2.80
CA SER A 52 10.79 19.00 1.41
C SER A 52 11.06 17.64 0.76
N LEU A 53 11.59 16.68 1.52
CA LEU A 53 11.77 15.29 1.09
C LEU A 53 10.42 14.63 0.78
N PHE A 54 9.45 14.74 1.69
CA PHE A 54 8.11 14.19 1.47
C PHE A 54 7.42 14.78 0.23
N LYS A 55 7.52 16.10 0.04
CA LYS A 55 6.99 16.77 -1.15
C LYS A 55 7.66 16.24 -2.42
N ARG A 56 9.00 16.17 -2.45
CA ARG A 56 9.77 15.63 -3.59
C ARG A 56 9.32 14.22 -3.94
N MET A 57 9.21 13.33 -2.95
CA MET A 57 8.77 11.95 -3.18
C MET A 57 7.34 11.87 -3.73
N THR A 58 6.45 12.76 -3.28
CA THR A 58 5.06 12.80 -3.76
C THR A 58 5.00 13.26 -5.21
N GLU A 59 5.73 14.30 -5.58
CA GLU A 59 5.80 14.78 -6.98
C GLU A 59 6.45 13.73 -7.89
N LEU A 60 7.54 13.09 -7.43
CA LEU A 60 8.21 12.04 -8.20
C LEU A 60 7.29 10.83 -8.41
N ARG A 61 6.58 10.38 -7.37
CA ARG A 61 5.60 9.30 -7.47
C ARG A 61 4.52 9.64 -8.51
N LYS A 62 4.03 10.87 -8.49
CA LYS A 62 3.00 11.33 -9.44
C LYS A 62 3.52 11.32 -10.87
N ALA A 63 4.70 11.88 -11.10
CA ALA A 63 5.32 11.92 -12.42
C ALA A 63 5.63 10.51 -12.97
N ILE A 64 6.10 9.60 -12.11
CA ILE A 64 6.27 8.18 -12.48
C ILE A 64 4.90 7.56 -12.81
N GLY A 65 3.85 7.86 -12.05
CA GLY A 65 2.50 7.39 -12.35
C GLY A 65 2.03 7.80 -13.74
N GLU A 66 2.21 9.07 -14.12
CA GLU A 66 1.89 9.58 -15.45
C GLU A 66 2.69 8.87 -16.55
N LEU A 67 3.98 8.61 -16.27
CA LEU A 67 4.86 7.88 -17.17
C LEU A 67 4.42 6.41 -17.36
N VAL A 68 4.01 5.75 -16.28
CA VAL A 68 3.52 4.37 -16.32
C VAL A 68 2.24 4.30 -17.15
N GLU A 69 1.29 5.21 -16.93
CA GLU A 69 0.03 5.30 -17.70
C GLU A 69 0.30 5.47 -19.20
N LYS A 70 1.26 6.32 -19.56
CA LYS A 70 1.68 6.55 -20.96
C LYS A 70 2.20 5.29 -21.65
N HIS A 71 2.86 4.39 -20.92
CA HIS A 71 3.53 3.20 -21.46
C HIS A 71 2.77 1.89 -21.19
N LEU A 72 1.52 1.97 -20.71
CA LEU A 72 0.69 0.79 -20.58
C LEU A 72 0.57 0.07 -21.93
N PRO A 73 0.61 -1.27 -21.97
CA PRO A 73 0.59 -2.02 -23.22
C PRO A 73 -0.63 -1.75 -24.10
N ASP A 74 -1.80 -1.61 -23.47
CA ASP A 74 -3.10 -1.39 -24.08
C ASP A 74 -4.12 -0.92 -23.01
N GLU A 75 -5.35 -0.63 -23.43
CA GLU A 75 -6.45 -0.15 -22.57
C GLU A 75 -6.94 -1.20 -21.54
N THR A 76 -6.58 -2.48 -21.73
CA THR A 76 -6.94 -3.55 -20.79
C THR A 76 -6.06 -3.54 -19.54
N HIS A 77 -4.89 -2.91 -19.62
CA HIS A 77 -3.97 -2.73 -18.50
C HIS A 77 -4.28 -1.42 -17.75
N PHE A 78 -3.99 -1.41 -16.45
CA PHE A 78 -4.17 -0.23 -15.61
C PHE A 78 -3.24 -0.27 -14.41
N VAL A 79 -2.93 0.91 -13.86
CA VAL A 79 -2.07 1.03 -12.69
C VAL A 79 -2.86 0.72 -11.41
N VAL A 80 -2.30 -0.14 -10.57
CA VAL A 80 -2.84 -0.45 -9.24
C VAL A 80 -2.11 0.35 -8.17
N GLU A 81 -0.78 0.38 -8.24
CA GLU A 81 0.03 1.15 -7.29
C GLU A 81 1.38 1.51 -7.90
N VAL A 82 1.85 2.74 -7.60
CA VAL A 82 3.24 3.13 -7.75
C VAL A 82 3.76 3.48 -6.36
N LYS A 83 4.78 2.78 -5.90
CA LYS A 83 5.39 2.96 -4.58
C LYS A 83 6.87 3.26 -4.71
N LEU A 84 7.32 4.26 -3.96
CA LEU A 84 8.73 4.63 -3.85
C LEU A 84 9.22 4.29 -2.46
N GLU A 85 10.32 3.54 -2.41
CA GLU A 85 11.03 3.19 -1.18
C GLU A 85 12.48 3.65 -1.28
N GLU A 86 12.90 4.59 -0.45
CA GLU A 86 14.31 4.99 -0.35
C GLU A 86 14.98 4.19 0.77
N ASN A 87 16.03 3.45 0.45
CA ASN A 87 16.82 2.71 1.45
C ASN A 87 18.32 2.90 1.21
N ALA A 88 19.01 3.51 2.19
CA ALA A 88 20.46 3.73 2.17
C ALA A 88 20.99 4.36 0.86
N GLY A 89 20.28 5.35 0.31
CA GLY A 89 20.66 6.05 -0.93
C GLY A 89 20.37 5.28 -2.22
N LYS A 90 19.56 4.22 -2.15
CA LYS A 90 19.00 3.54 -3.32
C LYS A 90 17.49 3.73 -3.34
N THR A 91 16.96 4.21 -4.45
CA THR A 91 15.52 4.32 -4.67
C THR A 91 14.99 3.03 -5.29
N LYS A 92 14.00 2.41 -4.67
CA LYS A 92 13.24 1.29 -5.25
C LYS A 92 11.88 1.80 -5.70
N ILE A 93 11.56 1.58 -6.96
CA ILE A 93 10.28 1.92 -7.60
C ILE A 93 9.53 0.61 -7.82
N LEU A 94 8.46 0.40 -7.05
CA LEU A 94 7.54 -0.72 -7.26
C LEU A 94 6.33 -0.23 -8.04
N ILE A 95 6.08 -0.85 -9.18
CA ILE A 95 4.94 -0.57 -10.05
C ILE A 95 4.09 -1.84 -10.12
N LEU A 96 2.88 -1.76 -9.57
CA LEU A 96 1.88 -2.80 -9.69
C LEU A 96 0.92 -2.40 -10.80
N ILE A 97 0.89 -3.21 -11.86
CA ILE A 97 -0.10 -3.11 -12.93
C ILE A 97 -1.02 -4.30 -12.91
N ASP A 98 -2.25 -4.12 -13.35
CA ASP A 98 -3.19 -5.20 -13.50
C ASP A 98 -3.88 -5.11 -14.85
N ALA A 99 -4.48 -6.21 -15.29
CA ALA A 99 -5.20 -6.26 -16.55
C ALA A 99 -6.46 -7.13 -16.43
N ASP A 100 -7.39 -6.90 -17.35
CA ASP A 100 -8.68 -7.62 -17.37
C ASP A 100 -8.48 -9.14 -17.52
N GLN A 101 -7.48 -9.56 -18.29
CA GLN A 101 -7.12 -10.97 -18.54
C GLN A 101 -5.81 -11.39 -17.85
N GLY A 102 -5.34 -10.60 -16.88
CA GLY A 102 -4.06 -10.81 -16.20
C GLY A 102 -2.86 -10.26 -16.97
N VAL A 103 -1.75 -10.11 -16.25
CA VAL A 103 -0.54 -9.45 -16.75
C VAL A 103 0.49 -10.49 -17.16
N THR A 104 1.08 -10.31 -18.34
CA THR A 104 2.15 -11.19 -18.83
C THR A 104 3.53 -10.70 -18.38
N ILE A 105 4.50 -11.61 -18.27
CA ILE A 105 5.90 -11.25 -17.94
C ILE A 105 6.47 -10.30 -19.00
N GLN A 106 6.08 -10.50 -20.27
CA GLN A 106 6.49 -9.66 -21.39
C GLN A 106 5.94 -8.23 -21.25
N ALA A 107 4.68 -8.07 -20.82
CA ALA A 107 4.09 -6.76 -20.54
C ALA A 107 4.86 -6.03 -19.43
N CYS A 108 5.15 -6.72 -18.31
CA CYS A 108 5.97 -6.15 -17.24
C CYS A 108 7.37 -5.73 -17.73
N ALA A 109 8.05 -6.59 -18.50
CA ALA A 109 9.38 -6.31 -19.00
C ALA A 109 9.41 -5.14 -19.99
N LYS A 110 8.41 -5.02 -20.88
CA LYS A 110 8.27 -3.91 -21.82
C LYS A 110 8.03 -2.60 -21.07
N LEU A 111 7.09 -2.60 -20.13
CA LEU A 111 6.76 -1.43 -19.32
C LEU A 111 7.97 -0.98 -18.49
N SER A 112 8.67 -1.91 -17.85
CA SER A 112 9.88 -1.63 -17.06
C SER A 112 10.95 -0.92 -17.89
N ARG A 113 11.25 -1.41 -19.11
CA ARG A 113 12.26 -0.79 -19.98
C ARG A 113 11.83 0.59 -20.47
N ALA A 114 10.57 0.75 -20.84
CA ALA A 114 10.05 2.03 -21.33
C ALA A 114 10.07 3.10 -20.23
N VAL A 115 9.61 2.76 -19.03
CA VAL A 115 9.62 3.66 -17.86
C VAL A 115 11.06 3.99 -17.45
N SER A 116 11.96 3.00 -17.36
CA SER A 116 13.37 3.26 -17.05
C SER A 116 14.05 4.17 -18.06
N GLY A 117 13.82 3.94 -19.36
CA GLY A 117 14.39 4.77 -20.42
C GLY A 117 13.97 6.24 -20.28
N GLU A 118 12.68 6.50 -20.06
CA GLU A 118 12.20 7.87 -19.93
C GLU A 118 12.57 8.53 -18.59
N LEU A 119 12.78 7.76 -17.52
CA LEU A 119 13.34 8.27 -16.27
C LEU A 119 14.79 8.73 -16.45
N GLU A 120 15.58 7.99 -17.22
CA GLU A 120 16.98 8.31 -17.54
C GLU A 120 17.09 9.49 -18.50
N GLU A 121 16.30 9.50 -19.58
CA GLU A 121 16.27 10.59 -20.57
C GLU A 121 15.91 11.94 -19.96
N ASN A 122 15.00 11.95 -18.98
CA ASN A 122 14.55 13.17 -18.30
C ASN A 122 15.32 13.48 -17.00
N GLU A 123 16.37 12.72 -16.67
CA GLU A 123 17.17 12.86 -15.45
C GLU A 123 16.32 12.96 -14.16
N MET A 124 15.21 12.22 -14.09
CA MET A 124 14.21 12.38 -13.02
C MET A 124 14.68 11.88 -11.65
N ILE A 125 15.66 10.97 -11.64
CA ILE A 125 16.24 10.38 -10.44
C ILE A 125 17.76 10.46 -10.56
N GLY A 126 18.38 11.33 -9.75
CA GLY A 126 19.84 11.57 -9.79
C GLY A 126 20.69 10.55 -9.04
N GLU A 127 20.10 9.47 -8.52
CA GLU A 127 20.78 8.42 -7.76
C GLU A 127 20.45 7.02 -8.32
N ALA A 128 21.20 6.01 -7.89
CA ALA A 128 20.97 4.64 -8.33
C ALA A 128 19.58 4.16 -7.90
N TYR A 129 18.81 3.62 -8.84
CA TYR A 129 17.47 3.12 -8.58
C TYR A 129 17.27 1.69 -9.11
N VAL A 130 16.26 1.01 -8.57
CA VAL A 130 15.77 -0.29 -9.02
C VAL A 130 14.30 -0.16 -9.34
N ILE A 131 13.89 -0.61 -10.52
CA ILE A 131 12.49 -0.70 -10.92
C ILE A 131 12.01 -2.16 -10.83
N GLU A 132 10.85 -2.36 -10.24
CA GLU A 132 10.16 -3.65 -10.20
C GLU A 132 8.74 -3.46 -10.74
N VAL A 133 8.41 -4.19 -11.80
CA VAL A 133 7.08 -4.18 -12.41
C VAL A 133 6.46 -5.56 -12.29
N SER A 134 5.29 -5.65 -11.68
CA SER A 134 4.60 -6.92 -11.49
C SER A 134 3.08 -6.73 -11.39
N SER A 135 2.35 -7.85 -11.39
CA SER A 135 0.94 -7.84 -11.00
C SER A 135 0.79 -7.77 -9.48
N PRO A 136 -0.34 -7.25 -8.95
CA PRO A 136 -0.69 -7.45 -7.56
C PRO A 136 -0.68 -8.94 -7.21
N GLY A 137 0.04 -9.31 -6.16
CA GLY A 137 0.02 -10.68 -5.63
C GLY A 137 -1.34 -11.04 -5.05
N LEU A 138 -1.55 -12.32 -4.70
CA LEU A 138 -2.83 -12.80 -4.16
C LEU A 138 -3.22 -12.13 -2.84
N ASP A 139 -2.25 -11.68 -2.05
CA ASP A 139 -2.48 -11.01 -0.76
C ASP A 139 -2.72 -9.49 -0.89
N PHE A 140 -2.60 -8.97 -2.10
CA PHE A 140 -2.78 -7.55 -2.37
C PHE A 140 -4.28 -7.21 -2.44
N PRO A 141 -4.73 -6.20 -1.68
CA PRO A 141 -6.15 -5.90 -1.60
C PRO A 141 -6.69 -5.30 -2.90
N LEU A 142 -7.95 -5.60 -3.23
CA LEU A 142 -8.61 -4.96 -4.36
C LEU A 142 -8.91 -3.49 -4.02
N SER A 143 -8.46 -2.58 -4.86
CA SER A 143 -8.56 -1.14 -4.64
C SER A 143 -9.50 -0.42 -5.61
N SER A 144 -9.83 -1.04 -6.76
CA SER A 144 -10.64 -0.40 -7.80
C SER A 144 -11.86 -1.23 -8.21
N ALA A 145 -12.93 -0.55 -8.66
CA ALA A 145 -14.13 -1.20 -9.18
C ALA A 145 -13.82 -2.18 -10.33
N ARG A 146 -12.86 -1.83 -11.20
CA ARG A 146 -12.39 -2.69 -12.30
C ARG A 146 -11.82 -4.01 -11.77
N GLN A 147 -11.06 -3.98 -10.67
CA GLN A 147 -10.55 -5.19 -10.04
C GLN A 147 -11.66 -6.07 -9.46
N TYR A 148 -12.69 -5.48 -8.85
CA TYR A 148 -13.86 -6.26 -8.40
C TYR A 148 -14.59 -6.89 -9.59
N GLN A 149 -14.86 -6.11 -10.65
CA GLN A 149 -15.58 -6.55 -11.84
C GLN A 149 -14.97 -7.82 -12.45
N LYS A 150 -13.65 -7.86 -12.64
CA LYS A 150 -12.98 -9.03 -13.23
C LYS A 150 -12.88 -10.24 -12.29
N ASN A 151 -13.12 -10.04 -10.99
CA ASN A 151 -13.11 -11.11 -10.00
C ASN A 151 -14.52 -11.59 -9.62
N ILE A 152 -15.57 -11.17 -10.35
CA ILE A 152 -16.90 -11.77 -10.24
C ILE A 152 -16.82 -13.29 -10.45
N GLY A 153 -17.53 -14.03 -9.61
CA GLY A 153 -17.50 -15.49 -9.55
C GLY A 153 -16.36 -16.08 -8.71
N ARG A 154 -15.39 -15.26 -8.25
CA ARG A 154 -14.32 -15.72 -7.35
C ARG A 154 -14.69 -15.52 -5.88
N GLU A 155 -14.03 -16.29 -5.02
CA GLU A 155 -14.20 -16.17 -3.57
C GLU A 155 -13.36 -14.99 -3.05
N LEU A 156 -13.97 -14.11 -2.25
CA LEU A 156 -13.33 -12.98 -1.62
C LEU A 156 -13.36 -13.13 -0.10
N LYS A 157 -12.27 -12.67 0.53
CA LYS A 157 -12.19 -12.38 1.96
C LYS A 157 -12.28 -10.87 2.14
N LEU A 158 -13.38 -10.40 2.73
CA LEU A 158 -13.58 -9.00 3.08
C LEU A 158 -13.37 -8.81 4.58
N THR A 159 -12.40 -7.99 4.96
CA THR A 159 -12.26 -7.52 6.34
C THR A 159 -13.04 -6.21 6.46
N LEU A 160 -14.02 -6.18 7.35
CA LEU A 160 -14.84 -5.01 7.61
C LEU A 160 -14.14 -4.03 8.56
N ASN A 161 -14.63 -2.79 8.62
CA ASN A 161 -14.15 -1.78 9.58
C ASN A 161 -14.34 -2.21 11.03
N SER A 162 -15.33 -3.06 11.31
CA SER A 162 -15.56 -3.69 12.62
C SER A 162 -14.51 -4.72 13.00
N GLY A 163 -13.61 -5.10 12.08
CA GLY A 163 -12.61 -6.16 12.27
C GLY A 163 -13.14 -7.57 12.00
N ILE A 164 -14.40 -7.71 11.58
CA ILE A 164 -14.99 -9.00 11.21
C ILE A 164 -14.60 -9.35 9.77
N ASP A 165 -14.19 -10.60 9.57
CA ASP A 165 -13.93 -11.15 8.24
C ASP A 165 -15.19 -11.83 7.69
N VAL A 166 -15.54 -11.52 6.44
CA VAL A 166 -16.60 -12.15 5.66
C VAL A 166 -15.98 -12.88 4.49
N LEU A 167 -16.32 -14.16 4.32
CA LEU A 167 -15.91 -14.99 3.19
C LEU A 167 -17.14 -15.29 2.32
N GLY A 168 -17.04 -15.02 1.03
CA GLY A 168 -18.12 -15.30 0.09
C GLY A 168 -17.71 -15.16 -1.36
N GLN A 169 -18.50 -15.75 -2.26
CA GLN A 169 -18.30 -15.61 -3.69
C GLN A 169 -18.83 -14.26 -4.16
N LEU A 170 -18.03 -13.47 -4.87
CA LEU A 170 -18.48 -12.22 -5.47
C LEU A 170 -19.48 -12.51 -6.58
N LEU A 171 -20.72 -12.04 -6.44
CA LEU A 171 -21.77 -12.19 -7.46
C LEU A 171 -21.88 -10.97 -8.35
N GLU A 172 -21.84 -9.78 -7.75
CA GLU A 172 -22.10 -8.52 -8.43
C GLU A 172 -21.38 -7.37 -7.74
N ILE A 173 -21.10 -6.31 -8.49
CA ILE A 173 -20.64 -5.01 -8.01
C ILE A 173 -21.62 -3.95 -8.49
N ASP A 174 -21.95 -3.02 -7.61
CA ASP A 174 -22.69 -1.81 -7.95
C ASP A 174 -21.91 -0.56 -7.54
N ALA A 175 -22.50 0.63 -7.70
CA ALA A 175 -21.86 1.90 -7.37
C ALA A 175 -21.61 2.09 -5.86
N THR A 176 -22.29 1.34 -5.00
CA THR A 176 -22.29 1.48 -3.54
C THR A 176 -21.50 0.39 -2.82
N GLY A 177 -21.34 -0.79 -3.43
CA GLY A 177 -20.71 -1.94 -2.79
C GLY A 177 -20.66 -3.19 -3.65
N VAL A 178 -20.55 -4.32 -2.95
CA VAL A 178 -20.45 -5.65 -3.55
C VAL A 178 -21.49 -6.60 -2.98
N LYS A 179 -22.00 -7.51 -3.82
CA LYS A 179 -22.90 -8.58 -3.42
C LYS A 179 -22.12 -9.89 -3.33
N LEU A 180 -22.12 -10.51 -2.15
CA LEU A 180 -21.47 -11.79 -1.90
C LEU A 180 -22.48 -12.91 -1.65
N LEU A 181 -22.20 -14.11 -2.17
CA LEU A 181 -22.83 -15.35 -1.74
C LEU A 181 -22.04 -15.93 -0.56
N VAL A 182 -22.60 -15.86 0.64
CA VAL A 182 -21.96 -16.31 1.88
C VAL A 182 -22.53 -17.66 2.29
N LYS A 183 -21.65 -18.62 2.62
CA LYS A 183 -22.04 -19.93 3.14
C LYS A 183 -22.09 -19.89 4.67
N LYS A 184 -23.28 -19.81 5.25
CA LYS A 184 -23.44 -19.92 6.71
C LYS A 184 -23.56 -21.40 7.11
N LYS A 185 -22.67 -21.84 8.00
CA LYS A 185 -22.77 -23.15 8.68
C LYS A 185 -23.26 -22.94 10.10
N GLU A 186 -24.54 -23.18 10.36
CA GLU A 186 -25.03 -23.36 11.73
C GLU A 186 -24.63 -24.76 12.23
N LYS A 187 -24.11 -24.86 13.47
CA LYS A 187 -23.79 -26.15 14.10
C LYS A 187 -25.05 -27.03 14.12
N GLY A 188 -25.06 -28.09 13.31
CA GLY A 188 -26.14 -29.09 13.26
C GLY A 188 -27.12 -28.97 12.08
N LYS A 189 -26.96 -28.00 11.16
CA LYS A 189 -27.79 -27.89 9.93
C LYS A 189 -26.95 -27.87 8.66
N LYS A 190 -27.57 -28.23 7.53
CA LYS A 190 -26.97 -28.07 6.18
C LYS A 190 -26.58 -26.60 5.96
N ALA A 191 -25.47 -26.37 5.28
CA ALA A 191 -25.02 -25.03 4.93
C ALA A 191 -26.08 -24.35 4.06
N THR A 192 -26.50 -23.15 4.46
CA THR A 192 -27.43 -22.32 3.69
C THR A 192 -26.63 -21.21 3.03
N GLU A 193 -26.93 -20.94 1.77
CA GLU A 193 -26.34 -19.86 1.00
C GLU A 193 -27.21 -18.60 1.15
N GLU A 194 -26.60 -17.48 1.51
CA GLU A 194 -27.28 -16.20 1.70
C GLU A 194 -26.56 -15.12 0.90
N GLU A 195 -27.33 -14.29 0.20
CA GLU A 195 -26.80 -13.11 -0.47
C GLU A 195 -26.66 -11.96 0.52
N LEU A 196 -25.45 -11.43 0.64
CA LEU A 196 -25.12 -10.31 1.49
C LEU A 196 -24.58 -9.16 0.64
N HIS A 197 -25.22 -8.01 0.73
CA HIS A 197 -24.69 -6.76 0.17
C HIS A 197 -23.82 -6.05 1.21
N LEU A 198 -22.61 -5.65 0.81
CA LEU A 198 -21.65 -4.94 1.65
C LEU A 198 -21.22 -3.63 0.97
N PRO A 199 -21.55 -2.47 1.56
CA PRO A 199 -21.09 -1.18 1.05
C PRO A 199 -19.57 -1.05 1.10
N PHE A 200 -18.97 -0.37 0.11
CA PHE A 200 -17.52 -0.10 0.11
C PHE A 200 -17.08 0.66 1.36
N ALA A 201 -17.94 1.51 1.91
CA ALA A 201 -17.68 2.26 3.14
C ALA A 201 -17.44 1.37 4.37
N GLU A 202 -17.97 0.13 4.38
CA GLU A 202 -17.79 -0.81 5.48
C GLU A 202 -16.58 -1.74 5.30
N ILE A 203 -16.04 -1.81 4.08
CA ILE A 203 -14.96 -2.72 3.70
C ILE A 203 -13.62 -2.02 3.95
N LYS A 204 -12.84 -2.59 4.88
CA LYS A 204 -11.47 -2.13 5.16
C LYS A 204 -10.45 -2.72 4.20
N LYS A 205 -10.61 -4.01 3.87
CA LYS A 205 -9.68 -4.77 3.01
C LYS A 205 -10.46 -5.86 2.28
N SER A 206 -10.10 -6.12 1.03
CA SER A 206 -10.69 -7.19 0.22
C SER A 206 -9.60 -8.01 -0.46
N ILE A 207 -9.58 -9.33 -0.28
CA ILE A 207 -8.53 -10.20 -0.81
C ILE A 207 -9.16 -11.35 -1.59
N VAL A 208 -8.68 -11.62 -2.80
CA VAL A 208 -9.13 -12.78 -3.59
C VAL A 208 -8.59 -14.06 -2.97
N GLN A 209 -9.48 -15.02 -2.72
CA GLN A 209 -9.10 -16.34 -2.22
C GLN A 209 -8.93 -17.30 -3.40
N VAL A 210 -7.83 -18.06 -3.37
CA VAL A 210 -7.58 -19.14 -4.33
C VAL A 210 -7.87 -20.46 -3.64
N SER A 211 -8.95 -21.10 -4.07
CA SER A 211 -9.27 -22.46 -3.67
C SER A 211 -8.67 -23.43 -4.69
N PHE A 212 -7.61 -24.14 -4.31
CA PHE A 212 -7.09 -25.27 -5.08
C PHE A 212 -8.06 -26.44 -4.90
N LYS A 213 -8.79 -26.78 -5.96
CA LYS A 213 -9.61 -28.00 -6.03
C LYS A 213 -8.84 -29.13 -6.68
#